data_AF-A0A5J4QC50-F1
#
_entry.id   AF-A0A5J4QC50-F1
#
_cell.length_a   1.000
_cell.length_b   1.000
_cell.length_c   1.000
_cell.angle_alpha   90.00
_cell.angle_beta   90.00
_cell.angle_gamma   90.00
#
_symmetry.space_group_name_H-M   'P 1'
#
loop_
_entity.id
_entity.type
_entity.pdbx_description
1 polymer ?
#
loop_
_entity_poly.entity_id
_entity_poly.type
_entity_poly.pdbx_seq_one_letter_code
_entity_poly.pdbx_strand_id
1 'polypeptide(L)' 'MKYLTKEVRIGIAGIIALFVLIYGINYLKGIQLFKPNVYFYVKYKDINGLPQSSPVFADGYRVGIVRNI' A
#
# COMPACT_ATOMS: atom_id res chain seq x y z
N MET A 1 -35.88 18.55 18.08
CA MET A 1 -34.41 18.42 18.05
C MET A 1 -33.96 17.89 16.68
N LYS A 2 -33.60 18.77 15.73
CA LYS A 2 -33.13 18.38 14.38
C LYS A 2 -31.59 18.34 14.39
N TYR A 3 -31.00 17.21 14.77
CA TYR A 3 -29.55 17.06 14.94
C TYR A 3 -28.75 16.81 13.65
N LEU A 4 -29.35 17.02 12.48
CA LEU A 4 -28.66 16.94 11.19
C LEU A 4 -29.12 18.08 10.31
N THR A 5 -28.61 19.29 10.57
CA THR A 5 -28.72 20.38 9.60
C THR A 5 -27.90 20.01 8.35
N LYS A 6 -28.28 20.56 7.18
CA LYS A 6 -27.67 20.20 5.90
C LYS A 6 -26.16 20.43 5.89
N GLU A 7 -25.66 21.38 6.69
CA GLU A 7 -24.23 21.67 6.81
C GLU A 7 -23.44 20.49 7.40
N VAL A 8 -23.95 19.84 8.46
CA VAL A 8 -23.27 18.71 9.12
C VAL A 8 -23.13 17.51 8.17
N ARG A 9 -24.16 17.27 7.34
CA ARG A 9 -24.14 16.18 6.35
C ARG A 9 -23.07 16.39 5.27
N ILE A 10 -22.89 17.64 4.83
CA ILE A 10 -21.86 18.00 3.85
C ILE A 10 -20.46 17.91 4.49
N GLY A 11 -20.32 18.34 5.75
CA GLY A 11 -19.06 18.20 6.51
C GLY A 11 -18.62 16.74 6.65
N ILE A 12 -19.54 15.84 7.02
CA ILE A 12 -19.25 14.40 7.14
C ILE A 12 -18.88 13.81 5.77
N ALA A 13 -19.57 14.18 4.69
CA ALA A 13 -19.23 13.72 3.35
C ALA A 13 -17.82 14.15 2.93
N GLY A 14 -17.40 15.38 3.28
CA GLY A 14 -16.04 15.86 3.05
C GLY A 14 -14.97 15.08 3.82
N ILE A 15 -15.24 14.76 5.10
CA ILE A 15 -14.31 13.95 5.92
C ILE A 15 -14.18 12.55 5.33
N ILE A 16 -15.28 11.91 4.94
CA ILE A 16 -15.26 10.59 4.30
C ILE A 16 -14.47 10.63 2.99
N ALA A 17 -14.67 11.66 2.16
CA ALA A 17 -13.93 11.82 0.91
C ALA A 17 -12.42 11.97 1.16
N LEU A 18 -12.02 12.74 2.18
CA LEU A 18 -10.61 12.89 2.56
C LEU A 18 -10.00 11.57 3.01
N PHE A 19 -10.72 10.81 3.83
CA PHE A 19 -10.32 9.47 4.26
C PHE A 19 -10.11 8.55 3.05
N VAL A 20 -11.12 8.42 2.18
CA VAL A 20 -11.03 7.58 0.98
C VAL A 20 -9.88 7.98 0.08
N LEU A 21 -9.57 9.28 -0.05
CA LEU A 21 -8.46 9.75 -0.87
C LEU A 21 -7.10 9.33 -0.28
N ILE A 22 -6.90 9.50 1.03
CA ILE A 22 -5.65 9.11 1.70
C ILE A 22 -5.47 7.59 1.63
N TYR A 23 -6.51 6.82 1.95
CA TYR A 23 -6.47 5.36 1.90
C TYR A 23 -6.32 4.85 0.46
N GLY A 24 -7.02 5.45 -0.50
CA GLY A 24 -6.96 5.11 -1.91
C GLY A 24 -5.58 5.32 -2.50
N ILE A 25 -4.93 6.45 -2.21
CA ILE A 25 -3.55 6.71 -2.66
C ILE A 25 -2.58 5.68 -2.06
N ASN A 26 -2.71 5.35 -0.78
CA ASN A 26 -1.86 4.34 -0.15
C ASN A 26 -2.11 2.92 -0.71
N TYR A 27 -3.36 2.61 -1.08
CA TYR A 27 -3.72 1.37 -1.77
C TYR A 27 -3.12 1.29 -3.19
N LEU A 28 -3.22 2.37 -3.97
CA LEU A 28 -2.60 2.49 -5.31
C LEU A 28 -1.08 2.36 -5.26
N LYS A 29 -0.45 2.84 -4.18
CA LYS A 29 0.99 2.64 -3.93
C LYS A 29 1.36 1.20 -3.57
N GLY A 30 0.39 0.28 -3.48
CA GLY A 30 0.63 -1.11 -3.11
C GLY A 30 1.12 -1.28 -1.67
N ILE A 31 0.95 -0.23 -0.83
CA ILE A 31 1.25 -0.32 0.59
C ILE A 31 0.03 -1.02 1.21
N GLN A 32 0.13 -2.34 1.35
CA GLN A 32 -0.87 -3.12 2.06
C GLN A 32 -0.83 -2.74 3.55
N LEU A 33 -1.60 -1.71 3.93
CA LEU A 33 -1.74 -1.25 5.32
C LEU A 33 -2.34 -2.32 6.25
N PHE A 34 -3.09 -3.27 5.67
CA PHE A 34 -3.83 -4.31 6.39
C PHE A 34 -3.22 -5.71 6.30
N LYS A 35 -2.16 -5.92 5.50
CA LYS A 35 -1.44 -7.21 5.48
C LYS A 35 -0.02 -7.02 6.01
N PRO A 36 0.45 -7.85 6.95
CA PRO A 36 1.83 -7.80 7.40
C PRO A 36 2.74 -8.06 6.19
N ASN A 37 3.47 -7.04 5.74
CA ASN A 37 4.53 -7.20 4.77
C ASN A 37 5.67 -7.92 5.48
N VAL A 38 5.87 -9.20 5.17
CA VAL A 38 7.02 -9.96 5.68
C VAL A 38 8.23 -9.61 4.81
N TYR A 39 9.20 -8.92 5.40
CA TYR A 39 10.45 -8.58 4.74
C TYR A 39 11.44 -9.72 4.95
N PHE A 40 11.92 -10.32 3.85
CA PHE A 40 12.98 -11.31 3.87
C PHE A 40 14.27 -10.69 3.36
N TYR A 41 15.33 -10.78 4.15
CA TYR A 41 16.66 -10.32 3.77
C TYR A 41 17.51 -11.54 3.41
N VAL A 42 18.06 -11.53 2.21
CA VAL A 42 18.90 -12.62 1.70
C VAL A 42 20.26 -12.04 1.32
N LYS A 43 21.35 -12.62 1.81
CA LYS A 43 22.70 -12.19 1.46
C LYS A 43 23.18 -12.98 0.25
N TYR A 44 23.48 -12.28 -0.83
CA TYR A 44 24.10 -12.83 -2.02
C TYR A 44 25.55 -12.36 -2.11
N LYS A 45 26.44 -13.24 -2.59
CA LYS A 45 27.88 -12.95 -2.76
C LYS A 45 28.13 -12.06 -3.99
N ASP A 46 27.25 -12.12 -4.99
CA ASP A 46 27.29 -11.33 -6.21
C ASP A 46 25.84 -11.09 -6.69
N ILE A 47 25.48 -9.83 -6.90
CA ILE A 47 24.18 -9.41 -7.43
C ILE A 47 24.42 -8.74 -8.78
N ASN A 48 24.56 -9.53 -9.85
CA ASN A 48 24.77 -9.09 -11.24
C ASN A 48 23.71 -8.07 -11.72
N GLY A 49 23.79 -6.82 -11.26
CA GLY A 49 22.92 -5.71 -11.65
C GLY A 49 21.43 -5.90 -11.34
N LEU A 50 21.06 -6.60 -10.27
CA LEU A 50 19.64 -6.89 -9.98
C LEU A 50 18.83 -5.59 -9.82
N PRO A 51 17.83 -5.30 -10.68
CA PRO A 51 17.08 -4.05 -10.58
C PRO A 51 16.20 -4.02 -9.31
N GLN A 52 16.22 -2.90 -8.58
CA GLN A 52 15.20 -2.62 -7.57
C GLN A 52 13.82 -2.62 -8.25
N SER A 53 12.82 -3.25 -7.63
CA SER A 53 11.47 -3.53 -8.18
C SER A 53 11.35 -4.75 -9.10
N SER A 54 12.40 -5.57 -9.24
CA SER A 54 12.26 -6.86 -9.93
C SER A 54 11.28 -7.79 -9.17
N PRO A 55 10.33 -8.44 -9.86
CA PRO A 55 9.45 -9.41 -9.23
C PRO A 55 10.25 -10.65 -8.78
N VAL A 56 10.06 -11.04 -7.52
CA VAL A 56 10.62 -12.27 -6.94
C VAL A 56 9.63 -13.40 -7.17
N PHE A 57 10.11 -14.50 -7.73
CA PHE A 57 9.33 -15.71 -7.96
C PHE A 57 9.82 -16.83 -7.04
N ALA A 58 8.89 -17.54 -6.41
CA ALA A 58 9.16 -18.81 -5.74
C ALA A 58 8.38 -19.90 -6.48
N ASP A 59 9.08 -20.92 -6.96
CA ASP A 59 8.48 -22.06 -7.68
C ASP A 59 7.52 -21.65 -8.83
N GLY A 60 7.88 -20.57 -9.55
CA GLY A 60 7.09 -20.02 -10.66
C GLY A 60 5.99 -19.02 -10.25
N TYR A 61 5.68 -18.88 -8.96
CA TYR A 61 4.68 -17.92 -8.47
C TYR A 61 5.33 -16.59 -8.02
N ARG A 62 4.75 -15.46 -8.42
CA ARG A 62 5.21 -14.12 -7.99
C ARG A 62 4.91 -13.94 -6.50
N VAL A 63 5.94 -13.98 -5.67
CA VAL A 63 5.84 -13.87 -4.19
C VAL A 63 6.12 -12.46 -3.67
N GLY A 64 6.78 -11.59 -4.45
CA GLY A 64 7.06 -10.23 -4.01
C GLY A 64 7.83 -9.40 -5.03
N ILE A 65 8.34 -8.26 -4.58
CA ILE A 65 9.23 -7.39 -5.35
C ILE A 65 10.48 -7.08 -4.51
N VAL A 66 11.63 -6.94 -5.16
CA VAL A 66 12.86 -6.50 -4.50
C VAL A 66 12.70 -5.03 -4.12
N ARG A 67 12.57 -4.75 -2.81
CA ARG A 67 12.43 -3.38 -2.31
C ARG A 67 13.75 -2.64 -2.12
N ASN A 68 14.80 -3.35 -1.71
CA ASN A 68 16.10 -2.77 -1.42
C ASN A 68 17.19 -3.84 -1.61
N ILE A 69 18.37 -3.42 -2.07
CA ILE A 69 19.56 -4.26 -2.31
C ILE A 69 20.69 -3.74 -1.46
#